data_AF-A0A1H9QR93-F1
#
_entry.id   AF-A0A1H9QR93-F1
#
_cell.length_a   1.000
_cell.length_b   1.000
_cell.length_c   1.000
_cell.angle_alpha   90.00
_cell.angle_beta   90.00
_cell.angle_gamma   90.00
#
_symmetry.space_group_name_H-M   'P 1'
#
loop_
_entity.id
_entity.type
_entity.pdbx_description
1 polymer ?
#
loop_
_entity_poly.entity_id
_entity_poly.type
_entity_poly.pdbx_seq_one_letter_code
_entity_poly.pdbx_strand_id
1 'polypeptide(L)'
;MLPPCHVKDKQGADVERGRLIADRYELIGRLGRGGMGEVWAARDRVLHREVALKLLDLDGIAHADLPRRFEREAVAAAQIVHPNVAALYDRGVHDDVLFLVMEKVDGQTLTARLQAESPFPLTRAVAVASGICAALEAAHRAQVIHYDIKPHNVILTGDGLVKVIDFGIAGFVQAAFTVAHSSQLAPAGTPEFGAPEQFLTERGDERSDLYALGGMLFAMLAGRAPFTGHNSLAVVRRKLDEEAPPLDAFRPGLPPEVTALVAELLERDPGRRPQSAQHVQERLQALLVSCAAAEAPTAAMPPAPRTRLMDVTPRAPRPASPDSWNRASTDETPFTAGALLPRRFTNDLSIEFARIAEETRPVREAGPSELTEELTRRDCSELVAAVYSEQPGPHATPENPVLISVQVFAFPDVATAKDAHGYLGDGGGGWRLTMWSARDGGGLAPCPDKVYRSYRWRYSRRKHRYLTAALAYRADLTNDGSIGPWLAAAAQRAAVSAGPQNHHGV
;
A
#
# COMPACT_ATOMS: atom_id res chain seq x y z
N MET A 1 47.36 8.42 1.41
CA MET A 1 47.06 6.98 1.26
C MET A 1 46.24 6.58 2.48
N LEU A 2 44.91 6.66 2.35
CA LEU A 2 43.90 6.32 3.38
C LEU A 2 42.75 5.62 2.63
N PRO A 3 42.06 4.66 3.27
CA PRO A 3 41.43 3.53 2.59
C PRO A 3 40.06 3.88 1.97
N PRO A 4 39.56 3.09 0.99
CA PRO A 4 38.26 3.35 0.39
C PRO A 4 37.12 2.94 1.34
N CYS A 5 36.15 3.85 1.51
CA CYS A 5 34.87 3.57 2.14
C CYS A 5 34.04 2.65 1.24
N HIS A 6 33.61 1.51 1.81
CA HIS A 6 32.78 0.52 1.12
C HIS A 6 31.38 1.09 0.79
N VAL A 7 31.02 0.97 -0.48
CA VAL A 7 29.64 1.01 -0.98
C VAL A 7 28.92 -0.22 -0.45
N LYS A 8 27.94 -0.05 0.45
CA LYS A 8 26.96 -1.10 0.80
C LYS A 8 25.60 -0.63 0.32
N ASP A 9 25.16 -1.07 -0.86
CA ASP A 9 23.72 -1.12 -1.19
C ASP A 9 23.33 -1.91 -2.46
N LYS A 10 24.27 -2.61 -3.12
CA LYS A 10 23.93 -3.71 -4.06
C LYS A 10 24.53 -5.08 -3.67
N GLN A 11 25.43 -5.14 -2.68
CA GLN A 11 25.96 -6.42 -2.16
C GLN A 11 25.12 -7.07 -1.04
N GLY A 12 24.25 -6.35 -0.31
CA GLY A 12 23.60 -6.90 0.91
C GLY A 12 22.69 -8.11 0.68
N ALA A 13 21.87 -8.11 -0.38
CA ALA A 13 20.96 -9.23 -0.67
C ALA A 13 21.68 -10.48 -1.21
N ASP A 14 22.87 -10.32 -1.80
CA ASP A 14 23.71 -11.42 -2.29
C ASP A 14 24.66 -11.94 -1.20
N VAL A 15 24.99 -11.11 -0.21
CA VAL A 15 25.79 -11.46 0.98
C VAL A 15 24.98 -12.25 2.01
N GLU A 16 23.66 -12.11 2.04
CA GLU A 16 22.79 -12.87 2.95
C GLU A 16 22.28 -14.20 2.36
N ARG A 17 22.34 -14.38 1.04
CA ARG A 17 22.08 -15.69 0.42
C ARG A 17 23.14 -16.69 0.87
N GLY A 18 22.69 -17.85 1.33
CA GLY A 18 23.56 -18.86 1.94
C GLY A 18 23.91 -18.59 3.40
N ARG A 19 23.48 -17.47 4.01
CA ARG A 19 23.57 -17.29 5.47
C ARG A 19 22.77 -18.40 6.15
N LEU A 20 23.35 -18.96 7.19
CA LEU A 20 22.77 -20.03 7.97
C LEU A 20 22.22 -19.46 9.28
N ILE A 21 20.93 -19.65 9.53
CA ILE A 21 20.25 -19.25 10.76
C ILE A 21 20.10 -20.47 11.66
N ALA A 22 20.52 -20.34 12.92
CA ALA A 22 20.51 -21.41 13.92
C ALA A 22 21.13 -22.73 13.41
N ASP A 23 22.22 -22.62 12.63
CA ASP A 23 22.94 -23.73 12.00
C ASP A 23 22.10 -24.71 11.16
N ARG A 24 20.87 -24.32 10.80
CA ARG A 24 19.89 -25.21 10.16
C ARG A 24 19.20 -24.61 8.93
N TYR A 25 18.83 -23.35 9.00
CA TYR A 25 18.01 -22.71 7.97
C TYR A 25 18.88 -21.85 7.06
N GLU A 26 19.08 -22.30 5.83
CA GLU A 26 19.89 -21.61 4.84
C GLU A 26 19.03 -20.65 4.02
N LEU A 27 19.35 -19.35 4.02
CA LEU A 27 18.60 -18.35 3.28
C LEU A 27 18.80 -18.51 1.76
N ILE A 28 17.71 -18.68 1.02
CA ILE A 28 17.72 -18.85 -0.45
C ILE A 28 17.44 -17.51 -1.16
N GLY A 29 16.43 -16.78 -0.67
CA GLY A 29 16.04 -15.51 -1.29
C GLY A 29 14.96 -14.80 -0.51
N ARG A 30 15.03 -13.47 -0.47
CA ARG A 30 14.07 -12.66 0.27
C ARG A 30 12.71 -12.68 -0.43
N LEU A 31 11.67 -13.03 0.33
CA LEU A 31 10.26 -13.01 -0.10
C LEU A 31 9.63 -11.63 0.12
N GLY A 32 10.06 -10.90 1.17
CA GLY A 32 9.57 -9.57 1.46
C GLY A 32 10.26 -8.91 2.63
N ARG A 33 10.04 -7.60 2.79
CA ARG A 33 10.48 -6.80 3.94
C ARG A 33 9.32 -5.93 4.41
N GLY A 34 9.02 -5.97 5.69
CA GLY A 34 7.97 -5.19 6.34
C GLY A 34 8.52 -4.32 7.47
N GLY A 35 7.63 -3.60 8.16
CA GLY A 35 8.01 -2.72 9.28
C GLY A 35 8.54 -3.43 10.53
N MET A 36 8.39 -4.76 10.60
CA MET A 36 8.77 -5.57 11.77
C MET A 36 9.89 -6.57 11.47
N GLY A 37 10.49 -6.50 10.27
CA GLY A 37 11.56 -7.41 9.86
C GLY A 37 11.44 -7.91 8.42
N GLU A 38 12.09 -9.03 8.14
CA GLU A 38 12.22 -9.59 6.80
C GLU A 38 11.69 -11.02 6.72
N VAL A 39 11.17 -11.40 5.56
CA VAL A 39 10.73 -12.78 5.28
C VAL A 39 11.57 -13.32 4.14
N TRP A 40 12.13 -14.51 4.34
CA TRP A 40 13.04 -15.19 3.43
C TRP A 40 12.50 -16.57 3.08
N ALA A 41 12.64 -16.99 1.83
CA ALA A 41 12.63 -18.39 1.49
C ALA A 41 13.93 -18.99 2.00
N ALA A 42 13.84 -20.07 2.76
CA ALA A 42 14.98 -20.76 3.33
C ALA A 42 14.87 -22.26 3.11
N ARG A 43 16.01 -22.96 3.10
CA ARG A 43 16.09 -24.41 3.10
C ARG A 43 16.32 -24.90 4.52
N ASP A 44 15.41 -25.72 5.03
CA ASP A 44 15.69 -26.52 6.23
C ASP A 44 16.66 -27.63 5.84
N ARG A 45 17.92 -27.52 6.25
CA ARG A 45 18.98 -28.47 5.88
C ARG A 45 18.84 -29.84 6.54
N VAL A 46 18.05 -29.94 7.61
CA VAL A 46 17.82 -31.19 8.34
C VAL A 46 16.64 -31.95 7.73
N LEU A 47 15.54 -31.26 7.46
CA LEU A 47 14.33 -31.88 6.87
C LEU A 47 14.28 -31.82 5.34
N HIS A 48 15.27 -31.18 4.71
CA HIS A 48 15.40 -31.04 3.26
C HIS A 48 14.16 -30.47 2.56
N ARG A 49 13.54 -29.45 3.16
CA ARG A 49 12.35 -28.76 2.62
C ARG A 49 12.54 -27.25 2.55
N GLU A 50 11.79 -26.59 1.68
CA GLU A 50 11.71 -25.13 1.68
C GLU A 50 10.72 -24.64 2.73
N VAL A 51 11.07 -23.53 3.38
CA VAL A 51 10.29 -22.88 4.44
C VAL A 51 10.31 -21.36 4.25
N ALA A 52 9.33 -20.67 4.82
CA ALA A 52 9.34 -19.22 4.95
C ALA A 52 9.93 -18.87 6.33
N LEU A 53 11.04 -18.16 6.36
CA LEU A 53 11.72 -17.72 7.57
C LEU A 53 11.49 -16.23 7.79
N LYS A 54 10.77 -15.87 8.84
CA LYS A 54 10.55 -14.47 9.24
C LYS A 54 11.54 -14.10 10.33
N LEU A 55 12.41 -13.14 10.03
CA LEU A 55 13.41 -12.57 10.93
C LEU A 55 12.84 -11.27 11.48
N LEU A 56 12.74 -11.14 12.81
CA LEU A 56 12.21 -9.97 13.50
C LEU A 56 13.36 -9.22 14.15
N ASP A 57 13.55 -7.99 13.71
CA ASP A 57 14.59 -7.10 14.23
C ASP A 57 14.07 -6.39 15.49
N LEU A 58 14.83 -6.47 16.59
CA LEU A 58 14.49 -5.91 17.89
C LEU A 58 15.11 -4.53 18.13
N ASP A 59 15.78 -3.94 17.14
CA ASP A 59 16.45 -2.64 17.26
C ASP A 59 15.53 -1.58 17.91
N GLY A 60 15.84 -1.25 19.18
CA GLY A 60 15.17 -0.23 19.97
C GLY A 60 14.14 -0.72 21.00
N ILE A 61 13.79 -2.01 21.04
CA ILE A 61 12.78 -2.54 21.99
C ILE A 61 13.46 -3.34 23.12
N ALA A 62 14.13 -2.62 24.01
CA ALA A 62 14.77 -3.22 25.19
C ALA A 62 13.73 -3.57 26.28
N HIS A 63 13.09 -4.75 26.20
CA HIS A 63 12.27 -5.27 27.30
C HIS A 63 12.66 -6.71 27.67
N ALA A 64 12.94 -6.94 28.95
CA ALA A 64 13.34 -8.24 29.48
C ALA A 64 12.29 -9.37 29.30
N ASP A 65 11.02 -9.02 29.08
CA ASP A 65 9.90 -9.98 28.94
C ASP A 65 9.52 -10.31 27.49
N LEU A 66 10.09 -9.61 26.49
CA LEU A 66 9.79 -9.82 25.07
C LEU A 66 10.07 -11.26 24.62
N PRO A 67 11.27 -11.84 24.88
CA PRO A 67 11.54 -13.21 24.49
C PRO A 67 10.53 -14.19 25.08
N ARG A 68 10.22 -14.12 26.38
CA ARG A 68 9.26 -15.02 27.05
C ARG A 68 7.85 -14.94 26.48
N ARG A 69 7.39 -13.74 26.11
CA ARG A 69 6.08 -13.57 25.48
C ARG A 69 6.09 -14.13 24.06
N PHE A 70 7.15 -13.87 23.29
CA PHE A 70 7.33 -14.45 21.96
C PHE A 70 7.25 -15.98 22.01
N GLU A 71 7.92 -16.58 22.99
CA GLU A 71 7.89 -18.02 23.21
C GLU A 71 6.47 -18.55 23.40
N ARG A 72 5.69 -17.90 24.26
CA ARG A 72 4.33 -18.34 24.60
C ARG A 72 3.38 -18.19 23.42
N GLU A 73 3.40 -17.05 22.74
CA GLU A 73 2.51 -16.79 21.61
C GLU A 73 2.84 -17.71 20.42
N ALA A 74 4.13 -17.96 20.15
CA ALA A 74 4.55 -18.89 19.10
C ALA A 74 4.15 -20.33 19.41
N VAL A 75 4.23 -20.77 20.68
CA VAL A 75 3.76 -22.12 21.06
C VAL A 75 2.27 -22.26 20.85
N ALA A 76 1.47 -21.25 21.20
CA ALA A 76 0.03 -21.26 20.96
C ALA A 76 -0.29 -21.31 19.45
N ALA A 77 0.39 -20.48 18.64
CA ALA A 77 0.22 -20.48 17.18
C ALA A 77 0.63 -21.81 16.52
N ALA A 78 1.65 -22.50 17.03
CA ALA A 78 2.10 -23.79 16.52
C ALA A 78 1.10 -24.95 16.74
N GLN A 79 0.14 -24.80 17.67
CA GLN A 79 -0.91 -25.81 17.88
C GLN A 79 -2.03 -25.74 16.83
N ILE A 80 -2.06 -24.68 16.01
CA ILE A 80 -3.10 -24.50 15.00
C ILE A 80 -2.77 -25.35 13.78
N VAL A 81 -3.45 -26.48 13.64
CA VAL A 81 -3.34 -27.36 12.47
C VAL A 81 -4.63 -27.29 11.66
N HIS A 82 -4.59 -26.59 10.53
CA HIS A 82 -5.74 -26.44 9.65
C HIS A 82 -5.31 -26.18 8.20
N PRO A 83 -6.00 -26.73 7.18
CA PRO A 83 -5.64 -26.51 5.77
C PRO A 83 -5.64 -25.03 5.36
N ASN A 84 -6.49 -24.19 5.97
CA ASN A 84 -6.53 -22.75 5.68
C ASN A 84 -5.55 -21.89 6.50
N VAL A 85 -4.71 -22.51 7.33
CA VAL A 85 -3.68 -21.82 8.12
C VAL A 85 -2.32 -22.26 7.61
N ALA A 86 -1.40 -21.30 7.43
CA ALA A 86 -0.01 -21.61 7.17
C ALA A 86 0.63 -22.11 8.47
N ALA A 87 1.18 -23.33 8.44
CA ALA A 87 1.71 -23.95 9.63
C ALA A 87 2.96 -23.21 10.16
N LEU A 88 3.04 -23.04 11.48
CA LEU A 88 4.27 -22.62 12.16
C LEU A 88 5.06 -23.87 12.55
N TYR A 89 6.23 -24.05 11.97
CA TYR A 89 7.06 -25.24 12.17
C TYR A 89 8.04 -25.11 13.32
N ASP A 90 8.63 -23.93 13.50
CA ASP A 90 9.70 -23.73 14.49
C ASP A 90 9.85 -22.24 14.82
N ARG A 91 10.59 -21.95 15.89
CA ARG A 91 10.93 -20.59 16.31
C ARG A 91 12.26 -20.58 17.07
N GLY A 92 12.90 -19.43 17.14
CA GLY A 92 14.11 -19.31 17.95
C GLY A 92 14.70 -17.91 17.99
N VAL A 93 15.92 -17.84 18.50
CA VAL A 93 16.74 -16.62 18.56
C VAL A 93 18.10 -16.95 17.95
N HIS A 94 18.60 -16.09 17.08
CA HIS A 94 19.92 -16.21 16.47
C HIS A 94 20.54 -14.82 16.31
N ASP A 95 21.70 -14.60 16.91
CA ASP A 95 22.37 -13.28 16.96
C ASP A 95 21.43 -12.14 17.41
N ASP A 96 20.68 -12.37 18.50
CA ASP A 96 19.67 -11.45 19.05
C ASP A 96 18.46 -11.14 18.14
N VAL A 97 18.37 -11.80 16.98
CA VAL A 97 17.23 -11.73 16.06
C VAL A 97 16.27 -12.88 16.37
N LEU A 98 15.00 -12.55 16.64
CA LEU A 98 13.96 -13.57 16.76
C LEU A 98 13.61 -14.08 15.36
N PHE A 99 13.43 -15.40 15.23
CA PHE A 99 12.99 -15.97 13.97
C PHE A 99 11.80 -16.92 14.13
N LEU A 100 10.98 -16.99 13.09
CA LEU A 100 9.85 -17.91 12.94
C LEU A 100 10.00 -18.67 11.64
N VAL A 101 9.81 -19.99 11.70
CA VAL A 101 9.88 -20.89 10.55
C VAL A 101 8.48 -21.34 10.23
N MET A 102 7.99 -20.98 9.05
CA MET A 102 6.60 -21.18 8.64
C MET A 102 6.55 -21.98 7.33
N GLU A 103 5.37 -22.54 7.05
CA GLU A 103 5.01 -23.07 5.75
C GLU A 103 5.27 -22.01 4.67
N LYS A 104 6.10 -22.35 3.67
CA LYS A 104 6.21 -21.58 2.45
C LYS A 104 5.03 -21.92 1.56
N VAL A 105 4.05 -21.02 1.51
CA VAL A 105 2.86 -21.19 0.68
C VAL A 105 3.14 -20.68 -0.73
N ASP A 106 3.04 -21.56 -1.72
CA ASP A 106 3.13 -21.17 -3.12
C ASP A 106 1.77 -20.61 -3.60
N GLY A 107 1.74 -19.32 -3.92
CA GLY A 107 0.52 -18.64 -4.33
C GLY A 107 0.71 -17.14 -4.48
N GLN A 108 -0.40 -16.42 -4.65
CA GLN A 108 -0.42 -14.96 -4.71
C GLN A 108 -1.18 -14.39 -3.52
N THR A 109 -0.68 -13.30 -2.95
CA THR A 109 -1.41 -12.60 -1.87
C THR A 109 -2.75 -12.06 -2.38
N LEU A 110 -3.73 -11.99 -1.49
CA LEU A 110 -5.03 -11.39 -1.81
C LEU A 110 -4.85 -9.91 -2.19
N THR A 111 -3.85 -9.20 -1.66
CA THR A 111 -3.47 -7.86 -2.14
C THR A 111 -3.18 -7.85 -3.65
N ALA A 112 -2.30 -8.72 -4.14
CA ALA A 112 -1.95 -8.78 -5.56
C ALA A 112 -3.17 -9.13 -6.42
N ARG A 113 -4.01 -10.05 -5.94
CA ARG A 113 -5.26 -10.45 -6.60
C ARG A 113 -6.28 -9.32 -6.65
N LEU A 114 -6.45 -8.56 -5.58
CA LEU A 114 -7.33 -7.39 -5.55
C LEU A 114 -6.85 -6.30 -6.52
N GLN A 115 -5.54 -6.08 -6.63
CA GLN A 115 -4.98 -5.13 -7.59
C GLN A 115 -5.25 -5.53 -9.05
N ALA A 116 -5.15 -6.83 -9.35
CA ALA A 116 -5.33 -7.33 -10.70
C ALA A 116 -6.81 -7.51 -11.11
N GLU A 117 -7.66 -7.93 -10.17
CA GLU A 117 -8.96 -8.52 -10.49
C GLU A 117 -10.15 -7.92 -9.71
N SER A 118 -9.93 -6.95 -8.82
CA SER A 118 -11.06 -6.34 -8.09
C SER A 118 -11.91 -5.42 -8.99
N PRO A 119 -13.22 -5.30 -8.71
CA PRO A 119 -13.99 -6.01 -7.69
C PRO A 119 -14.26 -7.49 -8.07
N PHE A 120 -14.26 -8.39 -7.08
CA PHE A 120 -14.48 -9.82 -7.30
C PHE A 120 -15.95 -10.16 -7.55
N PRO A 121 -16.27 -11.21 -8.33
CA PRO A 121 -17.60 -11.81 -8.31
C PRO A 121 -18.01 -12.23 -6.89
N LEU A 122 -19.30 -12.16 -6.56
CA LEU A 122 -19.80 -12.49 -5.22
C LEU A 122 -19.41 -13.90 -4.79
N THR A 123 -19.61 -14.89 -5.67
CA THR A 123 -19.25 -16.30 -5.44
C THR A 123 -17.79 -16.46 -5.03
N ARG A 124 -16.88 -15.72 -5.67
CA ARG A 124 -15.45 -15.75 -5.36
C ARG A 124 -15.14 -15.06 -4.04
N ALA A 125 -15.72 -13.88 -3.78
CA ALA A 125 -15.52 -13.18 -2.51
C ALA A 125 -16.00 -14.03 -1.32
N VAL A 126 -17.13 -14.72 -1.49
CA VAL A 126 -17.69 -15.62 -0.47
C VAL A 126 -16.81 -16.87 -0.29
N ALA A 127 -16.30 -17.47 -1.37
CA ALA A 127 -15.37 -18.61 -1.27
C ALA A 127 -14.08 -18.24 -0.50
N VAL A 128 -13.49 -17.09 -0.82
CA VAL A 128 -12.30 -16.58 -0.12
C VAL A 128 -12.62 -16.30 1.34
N ALA A 129 -13.70 -15.58 1.64
CA ALA A 129 -14.11 -15.29 3.00
C ALA A 129 -14.41 -16.54 3.82
N SER A 130 -15.01 -17.56 3.20
CA SER A 130 -15.28 -18.86 3.85
C SER A 130 -13.99 -19.58 4.26
N GLY A 131 -12.95 -19.53 3.42
CA GLY A 131 -11.63 -20.07 3.78
C GLY A 131 -10.97 -19.30 4.93
N ILE A 132 -11.16 -17.99 4.98
CA ILE A 132 -10.67 -17.15 6.09
C ILE A 132 -11.44 -17.46 7.38
N CYS A 133 -12.77 -17.61 7.33
CA CYS A 133 -13.57 -18.04 8.49
C CYS A 133 -13.08 -19.38 9.03
N ALA A 134 -12.78 -20.35 8.17
CA ALA A 134 -12.29 -21.66 8.59
C ALA A 134 -10.91 -21.56 9.28
N ALA A 135 -10.04 -20.66 8.80
CA ALA A 135 -8.76 -20.36 9.43
C ALA A 135 -8.92 -19.70 10.81
N LEU A 136 -9.81 -18.69 10.90
CA LEU A 136 -10.11 -17.97 12.13
C LEU A 136 -10.72 -18.89 13.18
N GLU A 137 -11.71 -19.71 12.82
CA GLU A 137 -12.32 -20.68 13.72
C GLU A 137 -11.30 -21.67 14.28
N ALA A 138 -10.37 -22.15 13.46
CA ALA A 138 -9.30 -23.02 13.93
C ALA A 138 -8.37 -22.32 14.95
N ALA A 139 -8.02 -21.06 14.70
CA ALA A 139 -7.19 -20.26 15.60
C ALA A 139 -7.92 -19.90 16.91
N HIS A 140 -9.18 -19.47 16.83
CA HIS A 140 -9.99 -19.07 17.98
C HIS A 140 -10.25 -20.24 18.93
N ARG A 141 -10.47 -21.46 18.41
CA ARG A 141 -10.53 -22.69 19.23
C ARG A 141 -9.23 -23.00 19.97
N ALA A 142 -8.09 -22.60 19.41
CA ALA A 142 -6.79 -22.68 20.06
C ALA A 142 -6.49 -21.46 20.95
N GLN A 143 -7.47 -20.57 21.18
CA GLN A 143 -7.35 -19.32 21.93
C GLN A 143 -6.32 -18.34 21.36
N VAL A 144 -6.10 -18.39 20.04
CA VAL A 144 -5.20 -17.48 19.32
C VAL A 144 -6.04 -16.51 18.50
N ILE A 145 -5.89 -15.21 18.78
CA ILE A 145 -6.50 -14.13 18.00
C ILE A 145 -5.45 -13.60 17.03
N HIS A 146 -5.83 -13.33 15.78
CA HIS A 146 -4.87 -12.93 14.76
C HIS A 146 -4.48 -11.45 14.88
N TYR A 147 -5.43 -10.53 15.08
CA TYR A 147 -5.27 -9.08 15.21
C TYR A 147 -4.76 -8.29 13.99
N ASP A 148 -4.37 -8.94 12.89
CA ASP A 148 -3.84 -8.28 11.69
C ASP A 148 -4.37 -8.97 10.42
N ILE A 149 -5.65 -9.33 10.44
CA ILE A 149 -6.33 -9.86 9.27
C ILE A 149 -6.43 -8.77 8.20
N LYS A 150 -5.79 -9.01 7.04
CA LYS A 150 -5.76 -8.09 5.89
C LYS A 150 -5.36 -8.83 4.61
N PRO A 151 -5.57 -8.24 3.42
CA PRO A 151 -5.26 -8.91 2.16
C PRO A 151 -3.80 -9.35 1.98
N HIS A 152 -2.85 -8.72 2.66
CA HIS A 152 -1.44 -9.12 2.59
C HIS A 152 -1.19 -10.47 3.30
N ASN A 153 -1.95 -10.76 4.36
CA ASN A 153 -1.79 -11.96 5.20
C ASN A 153 -2.67 -13.13 4.73
N VAL A 154 -3.22 -13.05 3.51
CA VAL A 154 -4.03 -14.09 2.89
C VAL A 154 -3.41 -14.45 1.55
N ILE A 155 -3.10 -15.71 1.33
CA ILE A 155 -2.53 -16.24 0.09
C ILE A 155 -3.57 -17.13 -0.58
N LEU A 156 -3.79 -16.89 -1.89
CA LEU A 156 -4.55 -17.76 -2.77
C LEU A 156 -3.57 -18.63 -3.55
N THR A 157 -3.64 -19.93 -3.29
CA THR A 157 -2.85 -20.96 -3.95
C THR A 157 -3.34 -21.22 -5.38
N GLY A 158 -2.54 -21.92 -6.19
CA GLY A 158 -2.89 -22.25 -7.58
C GLY A 158 -4.11 -23.17 -7.71
N ASP A 159 -4.36 -24.01 -6.72
CA ASP A 159 -5.51 -24.92 -6.59
C ASP A 159 -6.75 -24.23 -5.96
N GLY A 160 -6.66 -22.94 -5.65
CA GLY A 160 -7.79 -22.15 -5.15
C GLY A 160 -8.01 -22.23 -3.63
N LEU A 161 -7.12 -22.90 -2.90
CA LEU A 161 -7.13 -22.92 -1.44
C LEU A 161 -6.68 -21.56 -0.87
N VAL A 162 -7.39 -21.12 0.16
CA VAL A 162 -7.03 -19.93 0.95
C VAL A 162 -6.10 -20.34 2.07
N LYS A 163 -4.97 -19.66 2.23
CA LYS A 163 -4.02 -19.82 3.33
C LYS A 163 -3.84 -18.49 4.06
N VAL A 164 -4.17 -18.45 5.33
CA VAL A 164 -3.92 -17.29 6.20
C VAL A 164 -2.58 -17.49 6.91
N ILE A 165 -1.73 -16.47 6.88
CA ILE A 165 -0.37 -16.47 7.43
C ILE A 165 -0.28 -15.53 8.65
N ASP A 166 0.82 -15.61 9.41
CA ASP A 166 1.14 -14.67 10.52
C ASP A 166 0.20 -14.69 11.76
N PHE A 167 -0.47 -15.81 12.06
CA PHE A 167 -1.24 -15.97 13.31
C PHE A 167 -0.39 -15.77 14.56
N GLY A 168 -0.93 -15.05 15.56
CA GLY A 168 -0.34 -14.90 16.90
C GLY A 168 0.85 -13.92 16.99
N ILE A 169 1.44 -13.51 15.88
CA ILE A 169 2.62 -12.62 15.86
C ILE A 169 2.21 -11.16 16.11
N ALA A 170 1.07 -10.72 15.55
CA ALA A 170 0.61 -9.34 15.72
C ALA A 170 0.13 -9.05 17.15
N GLY A 171 -0.47 -10.03 17.84
CA GLY A 171 -0.83 -9.92 19.26
C GLY A 171 0.40 -9.78 20.18
N PHE A 172 1.47 -10.52 19.89
CA PHE A 172 2.77 -10.35 20.54
C PHE A 172 3.32 -8.93 20.36
N VAL A 173 3.28 -8.44 19.13
CA VAL A 173 3.81 -7.12 18.77
C VAL A 173 2.97 -5.99 19.38
N GLN A 174 1.64 -6.09 19.32
CA GLN A 174 0.73 -5.16 20.02
C GLN A 174 1.05 -5.12 21.51
N ALA A 175 1.16 -6.28 22.18
CA ALA A 175 1.48 -6.33 23.60
C ALA A 175 2.90 -5.80 23.94
N ALA A 176 3.85 -5.87 23.01
CA ALA A 176 5.18 -5.27 23.15
C ALA A 176 5.14 -3.74 23.01
N PHE A 177 4.40 -3.22 22.02
CA PHE A 177 4.28 -1.77 21.78
C PHE A 177 3.37 -1.06 22.80
N THR A 178 2.29 -1.69 23.29
CA THR A 178 1.44 -1.13 24.35
C THR A 178 2.19 -0.91 25.67
N VAL A 179 3.23 -1.72 25.95
CA VAL A 179 4.04 -1.60 27.17
C VAL A 179 5.18 -0.58 27.01
N ALA A 180 5.64 -0.31 25.78
CA ALA A 180 6.80 0.53 25.50
C ALA A 180 6.51 2.05 25.48
N HIS A 181 5.31 2.50 25.11
CA HIS A 181 5.02 3.95 24.97
C HIS A 181 3.56 4.31 25.27
N SER A 182 3.28 4.97 26.41
CA SER A 182 1.97 5.57 26.69
C SER A 182 1.76 6.96 26.06
N SER A 183 2.68 7.44 25.20
CA SER A 183 2.62 8.78 24.60
C SER A 183 2.72 8.83 23.08
N GLN A 184 2.83 7.69 22.39
CA GLN A 184 2.87 7.62 20.93
C GLN A 184 1.82 6.63 20.43
N LEU A 185 0.63 7.15 20.11
CA LEU A 185 -0.38 6.46 19.30
C LEU A 185 0.12 6.34 17.86
N ALA A 186 1.15 5.53 17.63
CA ALA A 186 1.41 4.95 16.31
C ALA A 186 0.75 3.56 16.33
N PRO A 187 -0.42 3.38 15.68
CA PRO A 187 -1.02 2.05 15.61
C PRO A 187 -0.03 1.09 14.97
N ALA A 188 0.38 0.06 15.71
CA ALA A 188 1.15 -1.04 15.15
C ALA A 188 0.22 -1.83 14.22
N GLY A 189 0.26 -1.55 12.91
CA GLY A 189 -0.53 -2.27 11.91
C GLY A 189 -1.01 -1.41 10.74
N THR A 190 -1.73 -2.04 9.82
CA THR A 190 -2.40 -1.37 8.70
C THR A 190 -3.82 -0.98 9.15
N PRO A 191 -4.11 0.30 9.43
CA PRO A 191 -5.36 0.70 10.11
C PRO A 191 -6.61 0.47 9.26
N GLU A 192 -6.45 0.24 7.96
CA GLU A 192 -7.54 0.03 6.99
C GLU A 192 -8.49 -1.11 7.38
N PHE A 193 -7.96 -2.19 7.95
CA PHE A 193 -8.73 -3.39 8.30
C PHE A 193 -8.92 -3.59 9.80
N GLY A 194 -8.00 -3.08 10.64
CA GLY A 194 -8.09 -3.23 12.10
C GLY A 194 -9.41 -2.70 12.69
N ALA A 195 -9.85 -3.34 13.76
CA ALA A 195 -11.08 -3.03 14.47
C ALA A 195 -10.95 -1.77 15.35
N PRO A 196 -12.03 -1.00 15.56
CA PRO A 196 -11.98 0.24 16.33
C PRO A 196 -11.38 0.08 17.73
N GLU A 197 -11.76 -1.00 18.44
CA GLU A 197 -11.30 -1.30 19.80
C GLU A 197 -9.79 -1.56 19.88
N GLN A 198 -9.15 -2.04 18.81
CA GLN A 198 -7.70 -2.26 18.79
C GLN A 198 -6.89 -0.95 18.85
N PHE A 199 -7.52 0.18 18.55
CA PHE A 199 -6.89 1.51 18.63
C PHE A 199 -7.25 2.24 19.93
N LEU A 200 -8.10 1.64 20.76
CA LEU A 200 -8.42 2.09 22.10
C LEU A 200 -7.54 1.34 23.11
N THR A 201 -7.65 1.70 24.39
CA THR A 201 -6.90 1.02 25.47
C THR A 201 -7.40 -0.39 25.77
N GLU A 202 -8.41 -0.88 25.04
CA GLU A 202 -9.04 -2.17 25.23
C GLU A 202 -8.30 -3.25 24.42
N ARG A 203 -8.03 -4.39 25.05
CA ARG A 203 -7.63 -5.57 24.29
C ARG A 203 -8.88 -6.09 23.57
N GLY A 204 -8.83 -6.15 22.25
CA GLY A 204 -9.85 -6.82 21.45
C GLY A 204 -9.95 -8.32 21.75
N ASP A 205 -10.88 -8.99 21.08
CA ASP A 205 -11.07 -10.44 21.16
C ASP A 205 -11.25 -11.04 19.76
N GLU A 206 -11.75 -12.27 19.63
CA GLU A 206 -12.03 -12.91 18.35
C GLU A 206 -12.90 -12.07 17.41
N ARG A 207 -13.75 -11.19 17.96
CA ARG A 207 -14.66 -10.32 17.19
C ARG A 207 -13.91 -9.17 16.51
N SER A 208 -12.68 -8.87 16.92
CA SER A 208 -11.80 -7.96 16.19
C SER A 208 -11.35 -8.56 14.85
N ASP A 209 -11.07 -9.86 14.79
CA ASP A 209 -10.75 -10.54 13.54
C ASP A 209 -11.96 -10.58 12.59
N LEU A 210 -13.18 -10.73 13.15
CA LEU A 210 -14.43 -10.69 12.38
C LEU A 210 -14.70 -9.31 11.77
N TYR A 211 -14.40 -8.24 12.50
CA TYR A 211 -14.47 -6.88 11.93
C TYR A 211 -13.51 -6.71 10.74
N ALA A 212 -12.27 -7.19 10.89
CA ALA A 212 -11.30 -7.15 9.81
C ALA A 212 -11.73 -8.00 8.59
N LEU A 213 -12.37 -9.15 8.83
CA LEU A 213 -13.04 -9.94 7.78
C LEU A 213 -14.13 -9.14 7.05
N GLY A 214 -14.96 -8.38 7.78
CA GLY A 214 -15.94 -7.46 7.19
C GLY A 214 -15.29 -6.44 6.27
N GLY A 215 -14.16 -5.86 6.70
CA GLY A 215 -13.36 -4.94 5.89
C GLY A 215 -12.80 -5.59 4.61
N MET A 216 -12.35 -6.84 4.69
CA MET A 216 -11.88 -7.59 3.52
C MET A 216 -13.00 -7.98 2.57
N LEU A 217 -14.17 -8.41 3.08
CA LEU A 217 -15.36 -8.67 2.26
C LEU A 217 -15.78 -7.41 1.51
N PHE A 218 -15.83 -6.27 2.20
CA PHE A 218 -16.10 -4.98 1.59
C PHE A 218 -15.06 -4.68 0.50
N ALA A 219 -13.76 -4.86 0.78
CA ALA A 219 -12.70 -4.61 -0.20
C ALA A 219 -12.77 -5.51 -1.44
N MET A 220 -13.07 -6.81 -1.25
CA MET A 220 -13.27 -7.75 -2.36
C MET A 220 -14.47 -7.36 -3.22
N LEU A 221 -15.57 -6.92 -2.61
CA LEU A 221 -16.81 -6.62 -3.32
C LEU A 221 -16.81 -5.22 -3.93
N ALA A 222 -16.32 -4.21 -3.22
CA ALA A 222 -16.32 -2.81 -3.65
C ALA A 222 -15.03 -2.35 -4.35
N GLY A 223 -13.95 -3.16 -4.31
CA GLY A 223 -12.64 -2.81 -4.87
C GLY A 223 -11.84 -1.81 -4.02
N ARG A 224 -12.31 -1.48 -2.81
CA ARG A 224 -11.64 -0.56 -1.87
C ARG A 224 -12.02 -0.90 -0.43
N ALA A 225 -11.14 -0.57 0.53
CA ALA A 225 -11.49 -0.68 1.95
C ALA A 225 -12.67 0.26 2.32
N PRO A 226 -13.48 -0.07 3.35
CA PRO A 226 -14.62 0.74 3.77
C PRO A 226 -14.19 2.11 4.29
N PHE A 227 -13.09 2.16 5.05
CA PHE A 227 -12.51 3.39 5.55
C PHE A 227 -11.19 3.68 4.85
N THR A 228 -11.06 4.89 4.32
CA THR A 228 -9.83 5.39 3.69
C THR A 228 -9.55 6.80 4.19
N GLY A 229 -8.28 7.17 4.28
CA GLY A 229 -7.84 8.46 4.79
C GLY A 229 -6.45 8.82 4.26
N HIS A 230 -6.08 10.07 4.42
CA HIS A 230 -4.80 10.62 3.96
C HIS A 230 -3.61 10.17 4.83
N ASN A 231 -3.86 9.62 6.02
CA ASN A 231 -2.89 8.96 6.87
C ASN A 231 -3.57 7.95 7.80
N SER A 232 -2.77 7.17 8.53
CA SER A 232 -3.24 6.13 9.44
C SER A 232 -4.16 6.67 10.54
N LEU A 233 -3.82 7.82 11.14
CA LEU A 233 -4.61 8.42 12.21
C LEU A 233 -5.99 8.86 11.73
N ALA A 234 -6.09 9.38 10.51
CA ALA A 234 -7.36 9.75 9.89
C ALA A 234 -8.24 8.52 9.68
N VAL A 235 -7.68 7.41 9.19
CA VAL A 235 -8.44 6.14 9.04
C VAL A 235 -8.96 5.67 10.40
N VAL A 236 -8.11 5.67 11.43
CA VAL A 236 -8.49 5.30 12.80
C VAL A 236 -9.59 6.21 13.33
N ARG A 237 -9.46 7.54 13.17
CA ARG A 237 -10.46 8.50 13.64
C ARG A 237 -11.82 8.26 12.99
N ARG A 238 -11.85 8.00 11.68
CA ARG A 238 -13.10 7.68 10.97
C ARG A 238 -13.72 6.39 11.48
N LYS A 239 -12.93 5.36 11.78
CA LYS A 239 -13.44 4.10 12.36
C LYS A 239 -14.05 4.29 13.76
N LEU A 240 -13.50 5.21 14.54
CA LEU A 240 -14.00 5.52 15.88
C LEU A 240 -15.28 6.37 15.81
N ASP A 241 -15.32 7.35 14.91
CA ASP A 241 -16.38 8.37 14.89
C ASP A 241 -17.53 8.07 13.92
N GLU A 242 -17.25 7.47 12.77
CA GLU A 242 -18.19 7.28 11.65
C GLU A 242 -18.70 5.82 11.59
N GLU A 243 -19.92 5.65 11.08
CA GLU A 243 -20.43 4.33 10.70
C GLU A 243 -19.79 3.87 9.37
N ALA A 244 -19.68 2.56 9.19
CA ALA A 244 -19.18 2.02 7.93
C ALA A 244 -20.14 2.40 6.79
N PRO A 245 -19.61 2.87 5.65
CA PRO A 245 -20.47 3.25 4.55
C PRO A 245 -21.16 2.00 3.98
N PRO A 246 -22.40 2.11 3.49
CA PRO A 246 -23.17 0.93 3.09
C PRO A 246 -22.60 0.35 1.79
N LEU A 247 -22.46 -0.98 1.74
CA LEU A 247 -21.77 -1.67 0.63
C LEU A 247 -22.51 -1.51 -0.71
N ASP A 248 -23.84 -1.46 -0.68
CA ASP A 248 -24.71 -1.28 -1.84
C ASP A 248 -24.47 0.04 -2.59
N ALA A 249 -24.01 1.09 -1.89
CA ALA A 249 -23.63 2.36 -2.49
C ALA A 249 -22.40 2.25 -3.41
N PHE A 250 -21.54 1.24 -3.19
CA PHE A 250 -20.35 0.98 -4.02
C PHE A 250 -20.55 -0.18 -4.98
N ARG A 251 -21.42 -1.13 -4.62
CA ARG A 251 -21.80 -2.26 -5.46
C ARG A 251 -23.30 -2.49 -5.44
N PRO A 252 -24.06 -1.78 -6.29
CA PRO A 252 -25.49 -2.00 -6.44
C PRO A 252 -25.79 -3.41 -6.95
N GLY A 253 -26.93 -3.97 -6.55
CA GLY A 253 -27.42 -5.26 -7.03
C GLY A 253 -26.87 -6.49 -6.30
N LEU A 254 -26.17 -6.30 -5.17
CA LEU A 254 -25.88 -7.41 -4.26
C LEU A 254 -27.16 -7.88 -3.54
N PRO A 255 -27.26 -9.18 -3.20
CA PRO A 255 -28.32 -9.67 -2.32
C PRO A 255 -28.31 -8.91 -0.98
N PRO A 256 -29.48 -8.48 -0.47
CA PRO A 256 -29.57 -7.71 0.78
C PRO A 256 -28.88 -8.40 1.96
N GLU A 257 -28.90 -9.73 2.00
CA GLU A 257 -28.30 -10.54 3.05
C GLU A 257 -26.77 -10.43 3.07
N VAL A 258 -26.13 -10.21 1.92
CA VAL A 258 -24.68 -9.95 1.82
C VAL A 258 -24.36 -8.59 2.43
N THR A 259 -25.12 -7.56 2.02
CA THR A 259 -24.94 -6.19 2.53
C THR A 259 -25.17 -6.12 4.03
N ALA A 260 -26.20 -6.82 4.53
CA ALA A 260 -26.49 -6.91 5.95
C ALA A 260 -25.37 -7.60 6.74
N LEU A 261 -24.84 -8.73 6.24
CA LEU A 261 -23.71 -9.41 6.89
C LEU A 261 -22.46 -8.54 6.95
N VAL A 262 -22.12 -7.83 5.87
CA VAL A 262 -20.95 -6.93 5.85
C VAL A 262 -21.14 -5.74 6.80
N ALA A 263 -22.34 -5.17 6.86
CA ALA A 263 -22.66 -4.10 7.81
C ALA A 263 -22.52 -4.58 9.27
N GLU A 264 -23.06 -5.76 9.58
CA GLU A 264 -23.01 -6.36 10.92
C GLU A 264 -21.58 -6.70 11.36
N LEU A 265 -20.73 -7.20 10.46
CA LEU A 265 -19.31 -7.41 10.74
C LEU A 265 -18.58 -6.08 11.01
N LEU A 266 -18.97 -5.00 10.35
CA LEU A 266 -18.38 -3.67 10.47
C LEU A 266 -19.01 -2.81 11.58
N GLU A 267 -19.85 -3.40 12.43
CA GLU A 267 -20.37 -2.74 13.62
C GLU A 267 -19.23 -2.30 14.55
N ARG A 268 -19.33 -1.06 15.07
CA ARG A 268 -18.29 -0.53 15.97
C ARG A 268 -18.28 -1.26 17.30
N ASP A 269 -19.46 -1.52 17.86
CA ASP A 269 -19.63 -2.28 19.11
C ASP A 269 -19.39 -3.78 18.84
N PRO A 270 -18.34 -4.40 19.42
CA PRO A 270 -18.11 -5.85 19.27
C PRO A 270 -19.30 -6.70 19.70
N GLY A 271 -20.12 -6.23 20.65
CA GLY A 271 -21.34 -6.91 21.11
C GLY A 271 -22.43 -7.03 20.04
N ARG A 272 -22.37 -6.23 18.97
CA ARG A 272 -23.34 -6.25 17.87
C ARG A 272 -22.86 -7.04 16.65
N ARG A 273 -21.61 -7.51 16.66
CA ARG A 273 -21.04 -8.34 15.60
C ARG A 273 -21.50 -9.79 15.74
N PRO A 274 -21.36 -10.61 14.67
CA PRO A 274 -21.38 -12.06 14.81
C PRO A 274 -20.43 -12.53 15.90
N GLN A 275 -20.83 -13.54 16.69
CA GLN A 275 -20.06 -13.98 17.86
C GLN A 275 -19.00 -15.05 17.53
N SER A 276 -19.01 -15.63 16.33
CA SER A 276 -18.00 -16.61 15.93
C SER A 276 -17.76 -16.63 14.43
N ALA A 277 -16.55 -17.05 14.03
CA ALA A 277 -16.19 -17.26 12.63
C ALA A 277 -17.04 -18.37 11.99
N GLN A 278 -17.38 -19.42 12.74
CA GLN A 278 -18.34 -20.45 12.32
C GLN A 278 -19.70 -19.85 11.93
N HIS A 279 -20.30 -18.98 12.75
CA HIS A 279 -21.60 -18.39 12.45
C HIS A 279 -21.58 -17.56 11.15
N VAL A 280 -20.49 -16.82 10.93
CA VAL A 280 -20.29 -16.07 9.68
C VAL A 280 -20.17 -17.03 8.49
N GLN A 281 -19.43 -18.13 8.64
CA GLN A 281 -19.26 -19.14 7.60
C GLN A 281 -20.59 -19.78 7.20
N GLU A 282 -21.43 -20.16 8.17
CA GLU A 282 -22.76 -20.72 7.92
C GLU A 282 -23.64 -19.76 7.10
N ARG A 283 -23.62 -18.47 7.44
CA ARG A 283 -24.33 -17.43 6.68
C ARG A 283 -23.77 -17.28 5.27
N LEU A 284 -22.45 -17.27 5.11
CA LEU A 284 -21.79 -17.21 3.80
C LEU A 284 -22.16 -18.42 2.91
N GLN A 285 -22.24 -19.62 3.48
CA GLN A 285 -22.65 -20.82 2.75
C GLN A 285 -24.11 -20.77 2.33
N ALA A 286 -25.01 -20.31 3.21
CA ALA A 286 -26.43 -20.13 2.87
C ALA A 286 -26.60 -19.16 1.68
N LEU A 287 -25.78 -18.10 1.60
CA LEU A 287 -25.79 -17.16 0.48
C LEU A 287 -25.40 -17.81 -0.85
N LEU A 288 -24.41 -18.72 -0.85
CA LEU A 288 -24.02 -19.44 -2.07
C LEU A 288 -25.14 -20.33 -2.60
N VAL A 289 -25.83 -21.04 -1.70
CA VAL A 289 -26.96 -21.92 -2.08
C VAL A 289 -28.10 -21.10 -2.69
N SER A 290 -28.45 -19.96 -2.08
CA SER A 290 -29.49 -19.07 -2.57
C SER A 290 -29.13 -18.42 -3.91
N CYS A 291 -27.87 -18.04 -4.12
CA CYS A 291 -27.41 -17.47 -5.40
C CYS A 291 -27.43 -18.53 -6.52
N ALA A 292 -27.02 -19.77 -6.24
CA ALA A 292 -27.05 -20.85 -7.21
C ALA A 292 -28.49 -21.23 -7.64
N ALA A 293 -29.46 -21.10 -6.73
CA ALA A 293 -30.88 -21.34 -7.04
C ALA A 293 -31.49 -20.23 -7.93
N ALA A 294 -30.95 -19.02 -7.89
CA ALA A 294 -31.40 -17.89 -8.72
C ALA A 294 -30.85 -17.94 -10.17
N GLU A 295 -29.82 -18.74 -10.44
CA GLU A 295 -29.19 -18.91 -11.76
C GLU A 295 -29.76 -20.10 -12.59
N ALA A 296 -31.00 -20.54 -12.32
CA ALA A 296 -31.69 -21.48 -13.21
C ALA A 296 -32.18 -20.77 -14.50
N PRO A 297 -32.02 -21.38 -15.70
CA PRO A 297 -32.04 -20.66 -16.96
C PRO A 297 -33.46 -20.20 -17.35
N THR A 298 -33.70 -18.89 -17.32
CA THR A 298 -34.84 -18.30 -18.04
C THR A 298 -34.46 -18.15 -19.52
N ALA A 299 -35.27 -18.76 -20.38
CA ALA A 299 -35.07 -18.87 -21.82
C ALA A 299 -34.86 -17.51 -22.53
N ALA A 300 -33.99 -17.55 -23.54
CA ALA A 300 -33.60 -16.44 -24.39
C ALA A 300 -34.77 -15.83 -25.19
N MET A 301 -34.72 -14.50 -25.40
CA MET A 301 -35.40 -13.81 -26.50
C MET A 301 -34.37 -13.13 -27.41
N PRO A 302 -34.56 -13.09 -28.75
CA PRO A 302 -33.55 -12.64 -29.71
C PRO A 302 -33.62 -11.11 -29.96
N PRO A 303 -32.52 -10.46 -30.39
CA PRO A 303 -32.52 -9.04 -30.76
C PRO A 303 -33.03 -8.79 -32.19
N ALA A 304 -33.61 -7.61 -32.41
CA ALA A 304 -34.05 -7.10 -33.72
C ALA A 304 -32.91 -6.36 -34.48
N PRO A 305 -32.96 -6.27 -35.83
CA PRO A 305 -31.78 -6.02 -36.66
C PRO A 305 -31.56 -4.54 -36.97
N ARG A 306 -30.29 -4.13 -37.15
CA ARG A 306 -29.95 -2.93 -37.92
C ARG A 306 -28.75 -3.15 -38.85
N THR A 307 -28.87 -2.47 -39.98
CA THR A 307 -28.26 -2.59 -41.30
C THR A 307 -26.74 -2.37 -41.35
N ARG A 308 -26.05 -3.14 -42.20
CA ARG A 308 -24.66 -2.91 -42.65
C ARG A 308 -24.58 -1.78 -43.68
N LEU A 309 -23.50 -0.99 -43.61
CA LEU A 309 -22.79 -0.52 -44.80
C LEU A 309 -21.30 -0.90 -44.67
N MET A 310 -20.84 -1.61 -45.70
CA MET A 310 -19.46 -1.89 -46.10
C MET A 310 -18.73 -0.58 -46.48
N ASP A 311 -17.41 -0.44 -46.60
CA ASP A 311 -16.20 -1.23 -46.30
C ASP A 311 -15.05 -0.31 -46.79
N VAL A 312 -13.93 -0.21 -46.07
CA VAL A 312 -12.63 0.22 -46.65
C VAL A 312 -11.51 -0.43 -45.83
N THR A 313 -10.75 -1.31 -46.48
CA THR A 313 -9.44 -1.81 -46.04
C THR A 313 -8.35 -1.27 -46.98
N PRO A 314 -7.05 -1.51 -46.77
CA PRO A 314 -6.20 -1.10 -45.63
C PRO A 314 -4.91 -0.37 -46.11
N ARG A 315 -4.19 0.33 -45.22
CA ARG A 315 -2.78 0.68 -45.49
C ARG A 315 -1.94 0.66 -44.21
N ALA A 316 -0.91 -0.18 -44.20
CA ALA A 316 0.22 -0.16 -43.28
C ALA A 316 1.53 -0.02 -44.10
N PRO A 317 2.70 0.15 -43.49
CA PRO A 317 3.12 1.32 -42.70
C PRO A 317 4.51 1.83 -43.16
N ARG A 318 4.90 3.06 -42.79
CA ARG A 318 6.32 3.42 -42.54
C ARG A 318 6.44 4.82 -41.91
N PRO A 319 7.58 5.12 -41.25
CA PRO A 319 7.65 5.36 -39.81
C PRO A 319 7.74 6.86 -39.50
N ALA A 320 7.47 7.23 -38.25
CA ALA A 320 8.01 8.46 -37.71
C ALA A 320 8.30 8.30 -36.23
N SER A 321 9.58 8.44 -35.88
CA SER A 321 10.00 9.25 -34.74
C SER A 321 10.74 10.46 -35.30
N PRO A 322 10.90 11.57 -34.56
CA PRO A 322 10.21 11.97 -33.33
C PRO A 322 9.64 13.40 -33.48
N ASP A 323 8.33 13.56 -33.41
CA ASP A 323 7.72 14.81 -32.96
C ASP A 323 6.32 14.51 -32.44
N SER A 324 6.05 15.04 -31.26
CA SER A 324 5.01 14.71 -30.30
C SER A 324 3.59 15.15 -30.72
N TRP A 325 3.10 14.67 -31.85
CA TRP A 325 1.75 14.99 -32.34
C TRP A 325 0.78 13.83 -32.18
N ASN A 326 0.14 13.72 -31.02
CA ASN A 326 -1.04 12.84 -30.87
C ASN A 326 -2.34 13.65 -31.02
N ARG A 327 -2.91 13.65 -32.24
CA ARG A 327 -4.25 14.21 -32.56
C ARG A 327 -5.41 13.50 -31.84
N ALA A 328 -5.17 12.42 -31.08
CA ALA A 328 -6.19 11.75 -30.29
C ALA A 328 -6.43 12.37 -28.90
N SER A 329 -5.62 13.34 -28.45
CA SER A 329 -5.68 13.85 -27.06
C SER A 329 -6.62 15.03 -26.80
N THR A 330 -7.17 15.71 -27.82
CA THR A 330 -8.05 16.90 -27.68
C THR A 330 -7.53 18.05 -26.78
N ASP A 331 -6.28 18.01 -26.31
CA ASP A 331 -5.67 19.00 -25.42
C ASP A 331 -4.48 19.65 -26.12
N GLU A 332 -4.62 20.93 -26.47
CA GLU A 332 -3.61 21.75 -27.18
C GLU A 332 -2.60 22.41 -26.22
N THR A 333 -2.60 22.05 -24.92
CA THR A 333 -1.73 22.67 -23.92
C THR A 333 -0.24 22.47 -24.24
N PRO A 334 0.56 23.55 -24.39
CA PRO A 334 2.01 23.45 -24.56
C PRO A 334 2.68 22.75 -23.38
N PHE A 335 3.61 21.83 -23.63
CA PHE A 335 4.33 21.10 -22.57
C PHE A 335 5.49 21.93 -21.99
N THR A 336 5.15 23.05 -21.33
CA THR A 336 6.13 23.97 -20.73
C THR A 336 5.74 24.33 -19.29
N ALA A 337 6.72 24.77 -18.49
CA ALA A 337 6.47 25.22 -17.12
C ALA A 337 5.47 26.39 -17.04
N GLY A 338 5.46 27.29 -18.04
CA GLY A 338 4.52 28.40 -18.10
C GLY A 338 3.06 27.96 -18.29
N ALA A 339 2.83 26.86 -19.00
CA ALA A 339 1.49 26.35 -19.31
C ALA A 339 0.97 25.34 -18.27
N LEU A 340 1.87 24.57 -17.63
CA LEU A 340 1.48 23.48 -16.74
C LEU A 340 1.64 23.81 -15.25
N LEU A 341 2.51 24.74 -14.89
CA LEU A 341 2.82 25.04 -13.50
C LEU A 341 2.41 26.49 -13.19
N PRO A 342 1.67 26.75 -12.09
CA PRO A 342 1.30 28.11 -11.73
C PRO A 342 2.52 28.88 -11.22
N ARG A 343 2.54 30.21 -11.37
CA ARG A 343 3.60 31.06 -10.78
C ARG A 343 3.52 31.09 -9.26
N ARG A 344 2.31 31.01 -8.70
CA ARG A 344 2.03 30.98 -7.27
C ARG A 344 0.81 30.11 -6.99
N PHE A 345 0.75 29.53 -5.81
CA PHE A 345 -0.47 28.88 -5.32
C PHE A 345 -0.61 29.06 -3.82
N THR A 346 -1.85 29.02 -3.34
CA THR A 346 -2.17 29.05 -1.92
C THR A 346 -2.73 27.69 -1.51
N ASN A 347 -2.24 27.14 -0.40
CA ASN A 347 -2.76 25.89 0.16
C ASN A 347 -4.02 26.12 1.00
N ASP A 348 -4.61 25.02 1.46
CA ASP A 348 -5.87 25.05 2.22
C ASP A 348 -5.68 25.62 3.65
N LEU A 349 -4.45 25.92 4.05
CA LEU A 349 -4.08 26.63 5.28
C LEU A 349 -3.83 28.13 5.04
N SER A 350 -4.23 28.65 3.88
CA SER A 350 -4.03 30.06 3.47
C SER A 350 -2.56 30.50 3.37
N ILE A 351 -1.64 29.55 3.12
CA ILE A 351 -0.21 29.84 2.96
C ILE A 351 0.15 29.86 1.49
N GLU A 352 0.83 30.94 1.09
CA GLU A 352 1.25 31.19 -0.28
C GLU A 352 2.63 30.58 -0.57
N PHE A 353 2.76 29.94 -1.72
CA PHE A 353 4.00 29.43 -2.26
C PHE A 353 4.28 30.08 -3.61
N ALA A 354 5.50 30.58 -3.80
CA ALA A 354 5.92 31.18 -5.07
C ALA A 354 6.95 30.30 -5.76
N ARG A 355 6.83 30.17 -7.09
CA ARG A 355 7.78 29.46 -7.92
C ARG A 355 9.10 30.23 -7.94
N ILE A 356 10.18 29.57 -7.54
CA ILE A 356 11.53 30.15 -7.51
C ILE A 356 12.42 29.61 -8.62
N ALA A 357 12.03 28.50 -9.24
CA ALA A 357 12.75 27.90 -10.36
C ALA A 357 11.86 26.97 -11.17
N GLU A 358 12.21 26.79 -12.44
CA GLU A 358 11.53 25.91 -13.39
C GLU A 358 12.49 25.38 -14.45
N GLU A 359 12.19 24.22 -15.01
CA GLU A 359 12.94 23.61 -16.10
C GLU A 359 12.06 22.65 -16.90
N THR A 360 12.34 22.52 -18.20
CA THR A 360 11.82 21.42 -19.04
C THR A 360 13.01 20.64 -19.55
N ARG A 361 13.06 19.34 -19.28
CA ARG A 361 14.22 18.51 -19.58
C ARG A 361 13.82 17.12 -20.07
N PRO A 362 14.66 16.46 -20.87
CA PRO A 362 14.37 15.10 -21.29
C PRO A 362 14.49 14.12 -20.11
N VAL A 363 13.69 13.07 -20.12
CA VAL A 363 13.59 12.07 -19.04
C VAL A 363 14.91 11.33 -18.76
N ARG A 364 15.79 11.25 -19.77
CA ARG A 364 17.15 10.71 -19.62
C ARG A 364 18.04 11.47 -18.62
N GLU A 365 17.69 12.72 -18.34
CA GLU A 365 18.40 13.60 -17.41
C GLU A 365 17.64 13.72 -16.07
N ALA A 366 16.61 12.90 -15.84
CA ALA A 366 15.67 13.03 -14.73
C ALA A 366 16.15 12.43 -13.39
N GLY A 367 17.14 11.52 -13.38
CA GLY A 367 17.55 10.83 -12.17
C GLY A 367 18.17 9.43 -12.42
N PRO A 368 18.02 8.47 -11.49
CA PRO A 368 18.63 7.13 -11.58
C PRO A 368 18.23 6.38 -12.86
N SER A 369 19.15 5.58 -13.41
CA SER A 369 18.97 4.86 -14.68
C SER A 369 17.70 4.01 -14.74
N GLU A 370 17.31 3.39 -13.63
CA GLU A 370 16.11 2.55 -13.53
C GLU A 370 14.80 3.35 -13.73
N LEU A 371 14.72 4.60 -13.25
CA LEU A 371 13.54 5.47 -13.45
C LEU A 371 13.46 5.95 -14.91
N THR A 372 14.61 6.33 -15.46
CA THR A 372 14.73 6.73 -16.86
C THR A 372 14.32 5.60 -17.79
N GLU A 373 14.74 4.36 -17.54
CA GLU A 373 14.35 3.20 -18.34
C GLU A 373 12.85 2.95 -18.30
N GLU A 374 12.21 3.03 -17.13
CA GLU A 374 10.77 2.77 -16.97
C GLU A 374 9.89 3.87 -17.58
N LEU A 375 10.32 5.13 -17.50
CA LEU A 375 9.66 6.25 -18.16
C LEU A 375 9.85 6.20 -19.69
N THR A 376 11.06 5.87 -20.15
CA THR A 376 11.37 5.72 -21.58
C THR A 376 10.60 4.54 -22.19
N ARG A 377 10.44 3.43 -21.47
CA ARG A 377 9.65 2.26 -21.91
C ARG A 377 8.16 2.58 -22.06
N ARG A 378 7.69 3.66 -21.45
CA ARG A 378 6.31 4.16 -21.51
C ARG A 378 6.17 5.40 -22.40
N ASP A 379 7.15 5.61 -23.27
CA ASP A 379 7.21 6.73 -24.22
C ASP A 379 7.06 8.11 -23.56
N CYS A 380 7.54 8.25 -22.32
CA CYS A 380 7.67 9.54 -21.65
C CYS A 380 9.07 10.11 -21.96
N SER A 381 9.13 11.05 -22.89
CA SER A 381 10.39 11.62 -23.39
C SER A 381 10.88 12.83 -22.61
N GLU A 382 9.96 13.60 -22.03
CA GLU A 382 10.24 14.88 -21.38
C GLU A 382 9.47 15.04 -20.07
N LEU A 383 10.04 15.82 -19.15
CA LEU A 383 9.39 16.23 -17.92
C LEU A 383 9.53 17.73 -17.71
N VAL A 384 8.54 18.31 -17.04
CA VAL A 384 8.55 19.70 -16.60
C VAL A 384 8.66 19.73 -15.09
N ALA A 385 9.64 20.46 -14.55
CA ALA A 385 9.88 20.58 -13.11
C ALA A 385 9.82 22.03 -12.64
N ALA A 386 9.43 22.24 -11.38
CA ALA A 386 9.60 23.51 -10.69
C ALA A 386 9.87 23.32 -9.19
N VAL A 387 10.49 24.34 -8.58
CA VAL A 387 10.59 24.48 -7.12
C VAL A 387 9.79 25.68 -6.66
N TYR A 388 9.04 25.49 -5.59
CA TYR A 388 8.32 26.53 -4.88
C TYR A 388 8.89 26.72 -3.48
N SER A 389 8.90 27.96 -3.01
CA SER A 389 9.22 28.31 -1.63
C SER A 389 8.01 28.92 -0.95
N GLU A 390 7.78 28.55 0.31
CA GLU A 390 6.83 29.25 1.19
C GLU A 390 7.18 30.75 1.24
N GLN A 391 6.17 31.59 1.05
CA GLN A 391 6.25 33.03 1.33
C GLN A 391 6.06 33.24 2.84
N PRO A 392 6.59 34.32 3.47
CA PRO A 392 6.69 34.45 4.92
C PRO A 392 5.46 33.91 5.66
N GLY A 393 5.65 32.79 6.37
CA GLY A 393 4.58 31.98 6.92
C GLY A 393 4.97 31.38 8.26
N PRO A 394 4.05 30.70 8.97
CA PRO A 394 4.24 30.28 10.36
C PRO A 394 5.37 29.25 10.56
N HIS A 395 5.85 28.61 9.47
CA HIS A 395 6.78 27.50 9.55
C HIS A 395 8.06 27.68 8.71
N ALA A 396 8.14 28.64 7.79
CA ALA A 396 9.38 28.94 7.07
C ALA A 396 10.05 30.23 7.58
N THR A 397 11.36 30.14 7.80
CA THR A 397 12.23 31.31 7.98
C THR A 397 13.19 31.42 6.79
N PRO A 398 13.80 32.58 6.53
CA PRO A 398 14.82 32.73 5.48
C PRO A 398 15.98 31.72 5.61
N GLU A 399 16.31 31.30 6.83
CA GLU A 399 17.38 30.36 7.14
C GLU A 399 16.93 28.88 7.07
N ASN A 400 15.63 28.61 7.13
CA ASN A 400 15.05 27.27 7.02
C ASN A 400 13.73 27.29 6.23
N PRO A 401 13.80 27.48 4.89
CA PRO A 401 12.61 27.58 4.07
C PRO A 401 11.97 26.20 3.86
N VAL A 402 10.67 26.22 3.57
CA VAL A 402 9.99 25.04 3.04
C VAL A 402 10.08 25.09 1.53
N LEU A 403 10.54 23.99 0.96
CA LEU A 403 10.65 23.81 -0.47
C LEU A 403 9.70 22.73 -0.97
N ILE A 404 9.09 22.96 -2.12
CA ILE A 404 8.24 21.99 -2.80
C ILE A 404 8.74 21.80 -4.22
N SER A 405 9.18 20.60 -4.55
CA SER A 405 9.51 20.22 -5.93
C SER A 405 8.28 19.61 -6.59
N VAL A 406 7.86 20.15 -7.73
CA VAL A 406 6.76 19.63 -8.54
C VAL A 406 7.31 19.17 -9.88
N GLN A 407 6.99 17.94 -10.29
CA GLN A 407 7.39 17.35 -11.56
C GLN A 407 6.15 16.85 -12.29
N VAL A 408 6.03 17.20 -13.57
CA VAL A 408 4.92 16.83 -14.45
C VAL A 408 5.48 15.99 -15.58
N PHE A 409 4.92 14.79 -15.73
CA PHE A 409 5.24 13.82 -16.78
C PHE A 409 4.05 13.73 -17.74
N ALA A 410 4.30 13.75 -19.05
CA ALA A 410 3.29 13.52 -20.07
C ALA A 410 3.50 12.15 -20.71
N PHE A 411 2.42 11.39 -20.80
CA PHE A 411 2.40 10.10 -21.48
C PHE A 411 1.60 10.19 -22.80
N PRO A 412 1.80 9.23 -23.73
CA PRO A 412 1.11 9.24 -25.03
C PRO A 412 -0.42 9.23 -24.90
N ASP A 413 -0.94 8.54 -23.88
CA ASP A 413 -2.37 8.34 -23.66
C ASP A 413 -2.71 8.11 -22.16
N VAL A 414 -4.01 8.08 -21.87
CA VAL A 414 -4.56 7.94 -20.52
C VAL A 414 -4.28 6.57 -19.90
N ALA A 415 -4.22 5.50 -20.70
CA ALA A 415 -3.95 4.15 -20.21
C ALA A 415 -2.48 4.00 -19.82
N THR A 416 -1.56 4.53 -20.63
CA THR A 416 -0.13 4.59 -20.33
C THR A 416 0.15 5.45 -19.11
N ALA A 417 -0.52 6.61 -18.97
CA ALA A 417 -0.45 7.41 -17.74
C ALA A 417 -1.01 6.68 -16.51
N LYS A 418 -2.04 5.83 -16.67
CA LYS A 418 -2.62 5.03 -15.59
C LYS A 418 -1.66 3.92 -15.15
N ASP A 419 -1.05 3.21 -16.10
CA ASP A 419 -0.01 2.23 -15.83
C ASP A 419 1.21 2.87 -15.15
N ALA A 420 1.68 3.99 -15.71
CA ALA A 420 2.75 4.77 -15.13
C ALA A 420 2.42 5.26 -13.73
N HIS A 421 1.19 5.71 -13.45
CA HIS A 421 0.78 6.09 -12.09
C HIS A 421 0.66 4.89 -11.14
N GLY A 422 0.35 3.69 -11.63
CA GLY A 422 0.43 2.47 -10.82
C GLY A 422 1.87 2.18 -10.38
N TYR A 423 2.83 2.46 -11.24
CA TYR A 423 4.26 2.31 -10.96
C TYR A 423 4.87 3.49 -10.19
N LEU A 424 4.42 4.72 -10.49
CA LEU A 424 4.95 6.00 -10.02
C LEU A 424 4.02 6.73 -9.01
N GLY A 425 2.98 6.06 -8.54
CA GLY A 425 2.04 6.63 -7.57
C GLY A 425 2.56 6.52 -6.14
N ASP A 426 1.78 7.04 -5.20
CA ASP A 426 2.11 7.00 -3.77
C ASP A 426 2.15 5.58 -3.18
N GLY A 427 1.70 4.57 -3.94
CA GLY A 427 1.82 3.14 -3.63
C GLY A 427 2.54 2.29 -4.70
N GLY A 428 3.18 2.92 -5.70
CA GLY A 428 4.00 2.21 -6.69
C GLY A 428 5.39 1.88 -6.16
N GLY A 429 6.05 0.85 -6.73
CA GLY A 429 7.34 0.30 -6.25
C GLY A 429 8.34 1.38 -5.84
N GLY A 430 9.03 1.20 -4.71
CA GLY A 430 9.75 2.27 -3.98
C GLY A 430 10.93 2.93 -4.71
N TRP A 431 10.69 3.70 -5.76
CA TRP A 431 11.68 4.57 -6.38
C TRP A 431 11.69 5.94 -5.67
N ARG A 432 12.89 6.49 -5.45
CA ARG A 432 13.11 7.79 -4.80
C ARG A 432 13.13 8.89 -5.86
N LEU A 433 12.03 9.65 -6.04
CA LEU A 433 12.14 10.96 -6.73
C LEU A 433 13.06 11.83 -5.88
N THR A 434 14.26 12.13 -6.37
CA THR A 434 15.11 13.13 -5.73
C THR A 434 14.47 14.50 -5.96
N MET A 435 14.40 15.34 -4.92
CA MET A 435 14.01 16.74 -5.09
C MET A 435 14.90 17.38 -6.15
N TRP A 436 14.29 18.01 -7.15
CA TRP A 436 15.03 18.78 -8.14
C TRP A 436 15.50 20.09 -7.50
N SER A 437 16.82 20.33 -7.47
CA SER A 437 17.43 21.59 -7.00
C SER A 437 17.80 22.46 -8.19
N ALA A 438 17.30 23.68 -8.19
CA ALA A 438 17.53 24.66 -9.25
C ALA A 438 18.96 25.23 -9.30
N ARG A 439 19.76 25.08 -8.23
CA ARG A 439 21.12 25.64 -8.17
C ARG A 439 22.17 24.81 -8.92
N ASP A 440 22.00 23.49 -8.97
CA ASP A 440 23.07 22.57 -9.41
C ASP A 440 22.62 21.61 -10.54
N GLY A 441 21.39 21.75 -11.05
CA GLY A 441 20.81 20.81 -12.02
C GLY A 441 20.64 19.38 -11.49
N GLY A 442 20.77 19.18 -10.18
CA GLY A 442 20.79 17.87 -9.50
C GLY A 442 19.99 17.83 -8.19
N GLY A 443 20.14 16.76 -7.41
CA GLY A 443 19.49 16.61 -6.09
C GLY A 443 20.04 17.57 -5.04
N LEU A 444 19.22 18.02 -4.08
CA LEU A 444 19.68 18.84 -2.94
C LEU A 444 20.87 18.18 -2.23
N ALA A 445 21.90 18.98 -1.94
CA ALA A 445 23.05 18.55 -1.13
C ALA A 445 22.57 17.99 0.22
N PRO A 446 23.27 16.96 0.76
CA PRO A 446 22.92 16.39 2.05
C PRO A 446 22.88 17.45 3.15
N CYS A 447 22.00 17.23 4.12
CA CYS A 447 21.84 18.09 5.29
C CYS A 447 23.20 18.43 5.92
N PRO A 448 23.44 19.69 6.31
CA PRO A 448 24.63 20.03 7.10
C PRO A 448 24.66 19.17 8.37
N ASP A 449 25.86 18.79 8.81
CA ASP A 449 26.12 17.79 9.88
C ASP A 449 25.45 18.07 11.25
N LYS A 450 24.80 19.22 11.41
CA LYS A 450 24.07 19.64 12.62
C LYS A 450 22.55 19.46 12.54
N VAL A 451 22.01 18.88 11.47
CA VAL A 451 20.58 18.64 11.31
C VAL A 451 20.22 17.25 11.85
N TYR A 452 19.42 17.21 12.91
CA TYR A 452 19.08 15.95 13.58
C TYR A 452 18.00 15.15 12.84
N ARG A 453 17.10 15.79 12.06
CA ARG A 453 16.05 15.13 11.25
C ARG A 453 15.63 15.97 10.04
N SER A 454 15.00 15.35 9.03
CA SER A 454 14.35 16.06 7.93
C SER A 454 12.98 15.46 7.64
N TYR A 455 11.97 16.30 7.41
CA TYR A 455 10.63 15.85 7.04
C TYR A 455 10.42 15.99 5.54
N ARG A 456 9.84 14.94 4.94
CA ARG A 456 9.51 14.85 3.52
C ARG A 456 8.09 14.33 3.38
N TRP A 457 7.31 14.95 2.51
CA TRP A 457 6.00 14.45 2.13
C TRP A 457 5.85 14.44 0.62
N ARG A 458 5.43 13.30 0.07
CA ARG A 458 5.17 13.14 -1.35
C ARG A 458 3.67 13.02 -1.60
N TYR A 459 3.23 13.62 -2.68
CA TYR A 459 1.89 13.43 -3.21
C TYR A 459 1.96 13.32 -4.73
N SER A 460 1.31 12.31 -5.28
CA SER A 460 1.23 12.08 -6.72
C SER A 460 -0.23 12.11 -7.16
N ARG A 461 -0.47 12.65 -8.35
CA ARG A 461 -1.80 12.72 -8.94
C ARG A 461 -1.72 12.52 -10.43
N ARG A 462 -2.62 11.72 -10.95
CA ARG A 462 -2.88 11.64 -12.39
C ARG A 462 -4.09 12.50 -12.76
N LYS A 463 -3.98 13.24 -13.86
CA LYS A 463 -5.10 13.92 -14.51
C LYS A 463 -4.95 13.75 -16.02
N HIS A 464 -5.89 13.03 -16.65
CA HIS A 464 -5.79 12.67 -18.07
C HIS A 464 -4.49 11.88 -18.36
N ARG A 465 -3.68 12.33 -19.33
CA ARG A 465 -2.38 11.76 -19.70
C ARG A 465 -1.21 12.28 -18.86
N TYR A 466 -1.46 13.23 -17.96
CA TYR A 466 -0.43 13.84 -17.13
C TYR A 466 -0.36 13.15 -15.77
N LEU A 467 0.87 12.88 -15.33
CA LEU A 467 1.18 12.49 -13.97
C LEU A 467 1.97 13.63 -13.32
N THR A 468 1.49 14.10 -12.19
CA THR A 468 2.16 15.11 -11.38
C THR A 468 2.65 14.47 -10.10
N ALA A 469 3.91 14.69 -9.74
CA ALA A 469 4.47 14.36 -8.43
C ALA A 469 4.94 15.64 -7.74
N ALA A 470 4.48 15.87 -6.52
CA ALA A 470 4.93 16.96 -5.66
C ALA A 470 5.61 16.39 -4.41
N LEU A 471 6.75 16.96 -4.05
CA LEU A 471 7.55 16.58 -2.88
C LEU A 471 7.83 17.83 -2.05
N ALA A 472 7.19 17.92 -0.89
CA ALA A 472 7.42 18.96 0.10
C ALA A 472 8.52 18.54 1.08
N TYR A 473 9.38 19.47 1.46
CA TYR A 473 10.55 19.22 2.28
C TYR A 473 10.87 20.39 3.22
N ARG A 474 11.26 20.04 4.44
CA ARG A 474 11.92 20.94 5.39
C ARG A 474 12.91 20.18 6.27
N ALA A 475 14.03 20.81 6.58
CA ALA A 475 14.96 20.33 7.59
C ALA A 475 14.41 20.63 8.99
N ASP A 476 14.40 19.64 9.88
CA ASP A 476 13.96 19.79 11.26
C ASP A 476 15.14 20.12 12.16
N LEU A 477 15.21 21.38 12.56
CA LEU A 477 16.23 21.90 13.45
C LEU A 477 15.82 21.81 14.94
N THR A 478 14.57 21.45 15.24
CA THR A 478 13.98 21.53 16.59
C THR A 478 13.41 20.20 17.11
N ASN A 479 13.44 19.14 16.30
CA ASN A 479 12.89 17.81 16.60
C ASN A 479 11.37 17.82 16.89
N ASP A 480 10.62 18.68 16.18
CA ASP A 480 9.16 18.84 16.33
C ASP A 480 8.40 18.19 15.17
N GLY A 481 7.56 17.21 15.49
CA GLY A 481 6.74 16.46 14.52
C GLY A 481 5.49 17.21 14.03
N SER A 482 5.18 18.39 14.58
CA SER A 482 3.98 19.17 14.26
C SER A 482 3.88 19.61 12.79
N ILE A 483 5.01 19.61 12.05
CA ILE A 483 5.08 20.08 10.67
C ILE A 483 4.60 19.03 9.63
N GLY A 484 4.42 17.77 10.02
CA GLY A 484 4.03 16.69 9.10
C GLY A 484 2.73 16.98 8.32
N PRO A 485 1.60 17.30 8.99
CA PRO A 485 0.35 17.66 8.34
C PRO A 485 0.47 18.87 7.40
N TRP A 486 1.36 19.81 7.75
CA TRP A 486 1.57 21.02 6.98
C TRP A 486 2.31 20.73 5.65
N LEU A 487 3.35 19.91 5.69
CA LEU A 487 4.05 19.44 4.48
C LEU A 487 3.12 18.62 3.58
N ALA A 488 2.23 17.82 4.18
CA ALA A 488 1.24 17.05 3.44
C ALA A 488 0.27 17.94 2.65
N ALA A 489 -0.32 18.94 3.32
CA ALA A 489 -1.22 19.91 2.69
C ALA A 489 -0.52 20.69 1.57
N ALA A 490 0.74 21.08 1.79
CA ALA A 490 1.55 21.81 0.82
C ALA A 490 1.84 20.97 -0.45
N ALA A 491 2.28 19.71 -0.28
CA ALA A 491 2.54 18.80 -1.41
C ALA A 491 1.26 18.49 -2.20
N GLN A 492 0.16 18.19 -1.51
CA GLN A 492 -1.12 17.90 -2.14
C GLN A 492 -1.61 19.09 -2.98
N ARG A 493 -1.60 20.31 -2.41
CA ARG A 493 -2.03 21.50 -3.14
C ARG A 493 -1.16 21.77 -4.36
N ALA A 494 0.16 21.64 -4.23
CA ALA A 494 1.09 21.85 -5.32
C ALA A 494 0.79 20.92 -6.52
N ALA A 495 0.57 19.62 -6.25
CA ALA A 495 0.22 18.65 -7.28
C ALA A 495 -1.16 18.90 -7.91
N VAL A 496 -2.14 19.35 -7.10
CA VAL A 496 -3.49 19.67 -7.59
C VAL A 496 -3.48 20.92 -8.47
N SER A 497 -2.62 21.89 -8.14
CA SER A 497 -2.49 23.16 -8.85
C SER A 497 -1.73 23.04 -10.16
N ALA A 498 -0.92 22.00 -10.34
CA ALA A 498 -0.22 21.71 -11.59
C ALA A 498 -1.08 20.91 -12.59
N GLY A 499 -0.92 21.20 -13.87
CA GLY A 499 -1.64 20.57 -14.98
C GLY A 499 -2.18 21.57 -16.01
N PRO A 500 -2.87 21.07 -17.04
CA PRO A 500 -3.31 21.86 -18.20
C PRO A 500 -4.32 22.95 -17.87
N GLN A 501 -4.95 22.91 -16.68
CA GLN A 501 -5.85 23.97 -16.22
C GLN A 501 -5.18 25.36 -16.09
N ASN A 502 -3.85 25.43 -16.06
CA ASN A 502 -3.10 26.69 -16.00
C ASN A 502 -2.90 27.32 -17.39
N HIS A 503 -3.23 26.60 -18.47
CA HIS A 503 -3.20 27.13 -19.81
C HIS A 503 -4.57 27.74 -20.16
N HIS A 504 -4.60 29.06 -20.22
CA HIS A 504 -5.70 29.81 -20.81
C HIS A 504 -5.25 30.13 -22.23
N GLY A 505 -5.77 29.38 -23.22
CA GLY A 505 -5.36 29.52 -24.62
C GLY A 505 -5.40 30.98 -25.10
N VAL A 506 -4.55 31.30 -26.07
CA VAL A 506 -4.66 32.54 -26.86
C VAL A 506 -5.43 32.23 -28.12
#